data_AF-A0A381V6E4-F1
#
_entry.id   AF-A0A381V6E4-F1
#
_cell.length_a   1.000
_cell.length_b   1.000
_cell.length_c   1.000
_cell.angle_alpha   90.00
_cell.angle_beta   90.00
_cell.angle_gamma   90.00
#
_symmetry.space_group_name_H-M   'P 1'
#
loop_
_entity.id
_entity.type
_entity.pdbx_description
1 polymer ?
#
loop_
_entity_poly.entity_id
_entity_poly.type
_entity_poly.pdbx_seq_one_letter_code
_entity_poly.pdbx_strand_id
1 'polypeptide(L)'
;MKKIFILLFFLISAPSFSQDVKDIWKQLGSDIDGEAVGDESGRSVSLSSDGTIVAIGAALNNGNGISAGHVRVYQYASGSWTQLGSDIDGEAVGDY
;
A
#
# COMPACT_ATOMS: atom_id res chain seq x y z
N MET A 1 -73.90 -4.17 2.77
CA MET A 1 -73.31 -3.49 3.96
C MET A 1 -71.81 -3.72 3.95
N LYS A 2 -71.02 -2.65 3.96
CA LYS A 2 -69.57 -2.67 3.68
C LYS A 2 -68.80 -3.36 4.82
N LYS A 3 -67.99 -4.38 4.49
CA LYS A 3 -66.97 -4.97 5.37
C LYS A 3 -65.58 -4.48 4.91
N ILE A 4 -64.75 -4.16 5.90
CA ILE A 4 -63.33 -3.74 5.82
C ILE A 4 -62.45 -4.79 5.12
N PHE A 5 -61.43 -4.37 4.36
CA PHE A 5 -60.30 -5.22 3.99
C PHE A 5 -58.96 -4.47 4.04
N ILE A 6 -57.98 -5.23 4.55
CA ILE A 6 -56.61 -4.92 4.96
C ILE A 6 -55.73 -4.48 3.80
N LEU A 7 -54.88 -3.47 4.01
CA LEU A 7 -53.93 -2.98 3.02
C LEU A 7 -52.80 -4.01 2.81
N LEU A 8 -52.65 -4.48 1.58
CA LEU A 8 -51.58 -5.37 1.15
C LEU A 8 -50.34 -4.52 0.81
N PHE A 9 -49.24 -4.70 1.54
CA PHE A 9 -47.95 -4.11 1.19
C PHE A 9 -47.38 -4.85 -0.02
N PHE A 10 -47.24 -4.16 -1.16
CA PHE A 10 -46.41 -4.64 -2.26
C PHE A 10 -44.94 -4.34 -1.94
N LEU A 11 -44.13 -5.41 -1.84
CA LEU A 11 -42.67 -5.33 -1.84
C LEU A 11 -42.20 -4.80 -3.20
N ILE A 12 -41.90 -3.51 -3.26
CA ILE A 12 -40.98 -2.97 -4.26
C ILE A 12 -39.64 -2.92 -3.55
N SER A 13 -38.72 -3.78 -3.98
CA SER A 13 -37.31 -3.74 -3.60
C SER A 13 -36.77 -2.36 -4.00
N ALA A 14 -36.68 -1.46 -3.03
CA ALA A 14 -35.85 -0.27 -3.20
C ALA A 14 -34.40 -0.74 -3.31
N PRO A 15 -33.61 -0.29 -4.32
CA PRO A 15 -32.18 -0.45 -4.23
C PRO A 15 -31.72 0.33 -3.01
N SER A 16 -31.09 -0.36 -2.07
CA SER A 16 -30.44 0.27 -0.93
C SER A 16 -29.38 1.22 -1.49
N PHE A 17 -29.63 2.53 -1.46
CA PHE A 17 -28.58 3.53 -1.58
C PHE A 17 -27.79 3.47 -0.26
N SER A 18 -26.79 2.59 -0.19
CA SER A 18 -25.79 2.67 0.86
C SER A 18 -24.88 3.85 0.52
N GLN A 19 -25.16 5.00 1.11
CA GLN A 19 -24.20 6.09 1.16
C GLN A 19 -23.03 5.69 2.08
N ASP A 20 -21.85 6.18 1.70
CA ASP A 20 -20.54 5.99 2.33
C ASP A 20 -19.84 4.65 2.06
N VAL A 21 -19.44 4.46 0.80
CA VAL A 21 -18.14 3.82 0.58
C VAL A 21 -17.11 4.79 1.15
N LYS A 22 -16.84 4.64 2.44
CA LYS A 22 -15.60 5.11 3.04
C LYS A 22 -14.52 4.55 2.12
N ASP A 23 -13.78 5.40 1.41
CA ASP A 23 -12.66 5.00 0.56
C ASP A 23 -11.59 4.34 1.44
N ILE A 24 -11.81 3.07 1.75
CA ILE A 24 -10.96 2.28 2.64
C ILE A 24 -9.84 1.77 1.76
N TRP A 25 -8.66 2.37 1.94
CA TRP A 25 -7.42 1.80 1.45
C TRP A 25 -7.32 0.34 1.89
N LYS A 26 -7.32 -0.57 0.92
CA LYS A 26 -7.11 -2.00 1.16
C LYS A 26 -5.62 -2.28 1.04
N GLN A 27 -4.99 -2.67 2.14
CA GLN A 27 -3.59 -3.08 2.14
C GLN A 27 -3.35 -4.27 1.21
N LEU A 28 -2.24 -4.23 0.47
CA LEU A 28 -1.76 -5.32 -0.37
C LEU A 28 -0.49 -5.90 0.27
N GLY A 29 -0.51 -7.20 0.55
CA GLY A 29 0.62 -7.90 1.16
C GLY A 29 0.86 -7.51 2.62
N SER A 30 1.94 -8.07 3.18
CA SER A 30 2.47 -7.67 4.50
C SER A 30 3.19 -6.33 4.42
N ASP A 31 3.49 -5.75 5.59
CA ASP A 31 4.35 -4.58 5.70
C ASP A 31 5.74 -4.85 5.12
N ILE A 32 6.39 -3.81 4.61
CA ILE A 32 7.77 -3.85 4.17
C ILE A 32 8.60 -3.13 5.24
N ASP A 33 9.33 -3.90 6.03
CA ASP A 33 10.20 -3.36 7.08
C ASP A 33 11.52 -2.82 6.52
N GLY A 34 12.02 -1.75 7.14
CA GLY A 34 13.38 -1.22 6.92
C GLY A 34 14.47 -2.25 7.21
N GLU A 35 15.68 -2.05 6.68
CA GLU A 35 16.82 -2.94 6.97
C GLU A 35 17.30 -2.79 8.43
N ALA A 36 17.60 -1.56 8.86
CA ALA A 36 17.99 -1.27 10.23
C ALA A 36 17.27 -0.03 10.82
N VAL A 37 17.25 0.03 12.15
CA VAL A 37 16.73 1.18 12.90
C VAL A 37 17.58 2.41 12.59
N GLY A 38 16.93 3.49 12.18
CA GLY A 38 17.60 4.77 11.92
C GLY A 38 18.02 5.00 10.47
N ASP A 39 17.86 4.01 9.58
CA ASP A 39 18.22 4.16 8.15
C ASP A 39 17.29 5.09 7.37
N GLU A 40 16.17 5.50 7.99
CA GLU A 40 15.10 6.28 7.36
C GLU A 40 14.45 5.58 6.15
N SER A 41 14.28 4.25 6.21
CA SER A 41 13.52 3.53 5.18
C SER A 41 12.13 4.14 5.00
N GLY A 42 11.76 4.44 3.75
CA GLY A 42 10.53 5.16 3.43
C GLY A 42 10.69 6.67 3.35
N ARG A 43 11.92 7.20 3.45
CA ARG A 43 12.20 8.64 3.26
C ARG A 43 11.74 9.15 1.90
N SER A 44 11.88 8.31 0.88
CA SER A 44 11.34 8.52 -0.47
C SER A 44 10.68 7.22 -0.97
N VAL A 45 9.58 7.37 -1.72
CA VAL A 45 8.83 6.25 -2.30
C VAL A 45 8.39 6.62 -3.70
N SER A 46 8.52 5.67 -4.63
CA SER A 46 7.99 5.76 -5.99
C SER A 46 7.28 4.46 -6.37
N LEU A 47 6.17 4.56 -7.09
CA LEU A 47 5.34 3.42 -7.49
C LEU A 47 5.24 3.37 -9.02
N SER A 48 5.32 2.17 -9.60
CA SER A 48 5.04 1.96 -11.02
C SER A 48 3.60 2.33 -11.36
N SER A 49 3.34 2.63 -12.62
CA SER A 49 2.00 3.06 -13.09
C SER A 49 0.90 2.03 -12.85
N ASP A 50 1.26 0.74 -12.82
CA ASP A 50 0.36 -0.38 -12.56
C ASP A 50 0.29 -0.77 -11.08
N GLY A 51 1.06 -0.11 -10.21
CA GLY A 51 1.09 -0.37 -8.77
C GLY A 51 1.81 -1.65 -8.36
N THR A 52 2.47 -2.37 -9.27
CA THR A 52 3.09 -3.67 -8.96
C THR A 52 4.54 -3.58 -8.53
N ILE A 53 5.22 -2.44 -8.71
CA ILE A 53 6.60 -2.22 -8.29
C ILE A 53 6.69 -0.97 -7.44
N VAL A 54 7.33 -1.07 -6.27
CA VAL A 54 7.64 0.06 -5.40
C VAL A 54 9.14 0.16 -5.17
N ALA A 55 9.70 1.36 -5.30
CA ALA A 55 11.06 1.68 -4.91
C ALA A 55 11.03 2.49 -3.61
N ILE A 56 11.83 2.08 -2.62
CA ILE A 56 11.86 2.67 -1.28
C ILE A 56 13.30 3.08 -0.98
N GLY A 57 13.51 4.39 -0.78
CA GLY A 57 14.79 4.94 -0.36
C GLY A 57 14.95 4.92 1.16
N ALA A 58 16.17 4.68 1.62
CA ALA A 58 16.59 4.85 3.01
C ALA A 58 17.89 5.66 3.03
N ALA A 59 17.79 6.96 3.28
CA ALA A 59 18.87 7.92 3.07
C ALA A 59 20.05 7.70 4.03
N LEU A 60 19.80 7.17 5.23
CA LEU A 60 20.84 7.00 6.24
C LEU A 60 21.36 5.56 6.36
N ASN A 61 20.99 4.70 5.40
CA ASN A 61 21.50 3.33 5.37
C ASN A 61 23.02 3.29 5.24
N ASN A 62 23.63 2.29 5.89
CA ASN A 62 25.08 2.17 6.04
C ASN A 62 25.71 1.01 5.21
N GLY A 63 24.96 0.38 4.30
CA GLY A 63 25.36 -0.82 3.57
C GLY A 63 26.69 -0.68 2.80
N ASN A 64 26.95 0.50 2.25
CA ASN A 64 28.19 0.82 1.51
C ASN A 64 28.97 2.03 2.07
N GLY A 65 28.80 2.34 3.37
CA GLY A 65 29.46 3.46 4.05
C GLY A 65 28.50 4.25 4.93
N ILE A 66 29.03 5.03 5.89
CA ILE A 66 28.20 5.79 6.83
C ILE A 66 27.25 6.71 6.06
N SER A 67 25.95 6.49 6.24
CA SER A 67 24.89 7.24 5.57
C SER A 67 25.15 7.37 4.06
N ALA A 68 25.60 6.28 3.41
CA ALA A 68 25.69 6.22 1.96
C ALA A 68 24.30 6.18 1.32
N GLY A 69 23.31 5.69 2.08
CA GLY A 69 21.97 5.46 1.59
C GLY A 69 21.87 4.22 0.71
N HIS A 70 20.65 3.75 0.52
CA HIS A 70 20.34 2.71 -0.46
C HIS A 70 18.89 2.85 -0.96
N VAL A 71 18.58 2.15 -2.05
CA VAL A 71 17.21 1.92 -2.52
C VAL A 71 16.94 0.43 -2.59
N ARG A 72 15.79 0.01 -2.04
CA ARG A 72 15.26 -1.34 -2.22
C ARG A 72 14.01 -1.30 -3.09
N VAL A 73 13.94 -2.20 -4.06
CA VAL A 73 12.82 -2.31 -5.00
C VAL A 73 12.05 -3.58 -4.66
N TYR A 74 10.73 -3.49 -4.55
CA TYR A 74 9.85 -4.62 -4.28
C TYR A 74 8.83 -4.78 -5.41
N GLN A 75 8.54 -6.02 -5.76
CA GLN A 75 7.46 -6.37 -6.68
C GLN A 75 6.33 -7.06 -5.91
N TYR A 76 5.10 -6.64 -6.19
CA TYR A 76 3.89 -7.28 -5.71
C TYR A 76 3.46 -8.36 -6.71
N ALA A 77 3.49 -9.61 -6.27
CA ALA A 77 3.00 -10.73 -7.04
C ALA A 77 2.35 -11.76 -6.12
N SER A 78 1.24 -12.36 -6.58
CA SER A 78 0.58 -13.47 -5.88
C SER A 78 0.23 -13.18 -4.41
N GLY A 79 -0.10 -11.92 -4.09
CA GLY A 79 -0.50 -11.54 -2.74
C GLY A 79 0.62 -11.04 -1.83
N SER A 80 1.88 -11.02 -2.28
CA SER A 80 3.03 -10.65 -1.45
C SER A 80 3.94 -9.65 -2.15
N TRP A 81 4.60 -8.80 -1.35
CA TRP A 81 5.76 -8.04 -1.78
C TRP A 81 7.02 -8.89 -1.63
N THR A 82 7.84 -8.91 -2.66
CA THR A 82 9.15 -9.58 -2.65
C THR A 82 10.18 -8.64 -3.24
N GLN A 83 11.36 -8.58 -2.63
CA GLN A 83 12.42 -7.73 -3.14
C GLN A 83 12.84 -8.17 -4.55
N LEU A 84 12.90 -7.22 -5.47
CA LEU A 84 13.25 -7.41 -6.86
C LEU A 84 14.73 -7.06 -7.05
N GLY A 85 15.58 -8.08 -6.98
CA GLY A 85 17.03 -7.92 -7.10
C GLY A 85 17.71 -7.52 -5.78
N SER A 86 19.01 -7.22 -5.89
CA SER A 86 19.84 -6.72 -4.79
C SER A 86 19.55 -5.26 -4.47
N ASP A 87 20.00 -4.82 -3.32
CA ASP A 87 19.97 -3.41 -2.92
C ASP A 87 20.77 -2.56 -3.91
N ILE A 88 20.32 -1.33 -4.11
CA ILE A 88 21.04 -0.32 -4.88
C ILE A 88 21.67 0.63 -3.88
N ASP A 89 22.91 0.35 -3.50
CA ASP A 89 23.65 1.14 -2.52
C ASP A 89 24.22 2.43 -3.13
N GLY A 90 24.27 3.49 -2.32
CA GLY A 90 25.00 4.70 -2.66
C GLY A 90 26.50 4.44 -2.82
N GLU A 91 27.17 5.22 -3.65
CA GLU A 91 28.57 4.94 -4.05
C GLU A 91 29.59 5.31 -2.98
N ALA A 92 29.28 6.24 -2.07
CA ALA A 92 30.20 6.74 -1.06
C ALA A 92 29.51 7.21 0.23
N VAL A 93 30.31 7.38 1.28
CA VAL A 93 29.91 7.97 2.57
C VAL A 93 29.29 9.36 2.34
N GLY A 94 28.05 9.56 2.80
CA GLY A 94 27.37 10.86 2.79
C GLY A 94 26.81 11.29 1.43
N ASP A 95 26.62 10.38 0.48
CA ASP A 95 26.09 10.65 -0.87
C ASP A 95 24.56 10.44 -0.99
N TYR A 96 23.83 10.73 0.09
CA TYR A 96 22.39 10.46 0.25
C TYR A 96 21.45 11.56 -0.27
#